data_AF-A0A6M4P7F4-F1
#
_entry.id   AF-A0A6M4P7F4-F1
#
_cell.length_a   1.000
_cell.length_b   1.000
_cell.length_c   1.000
_cell.angle_alpha   90.00
_cell.angle_beta   90.00
_cell.angle_gamma   90.00
#
_symmetry.space_group_name_H-M   'P 1'
#
loop_
_entity.id
_entity.type
_entity.pdbx_description
1 polymer ?
#
loop_
_entity_poly.entity_id
_entity_poly.type
_entity_poly.pdbx_seq_one_letter_code
_entity_poly.pdbx_strand_id
1 'polypeptide(L)'
;MAETPDIDALAKTRQRSRQYRRHLDFLADNYVDQALVKAAILAGLSQTEIAKALGMSKKTVNTHARYPWRPYAAGKGMNLPDSDAFYRFVWGSDTGAADAIATCKQYDRERLDFEFTAIE
;
A
#
# COMPACT_ATOMS: atom_id res chain seq x y z
N MET A 1 4.93 11.17 -45.21
CA MET A 1 5.84 11.97 -44.38
C MET A 1 5.53 11.62 -42.94
N ALA A 2 6.51 11.13 -42.16
CA ALA A 2 6.29 10.88 -40.74
C ALA A 2 6.22 12.23 -40.01
N GLU A 3 5.11 12.52 -39.36
CA GLU A 3 5.01 13.69 -38.46
C GLU A 3 6.13 13.57 -37.42
N THR A 4 6.96 14.61 -37.33
CA THR A 4 7.95 14.71 -36.27
C THR A 4 7.18 14.70 -34.95
N PRO A 5 7.42 13.72 -34.06
CA PRO A 5 6.65 13.60 -32.84
C PRO A 5 6.84 14.83 -31.97
N ASP A 6 5.74 15.37 -31.45
CA ASP A 6 5.74 16.48 -30.51
C ASP A 6 6.49 16.08 -29.23
N ILE A 7 7.70 16.62 -29.09
CA ILE A 7 8.61 16.33 -27.98
C ILE A 7 8.00 16.75 -26.62
N ASP A 8 7.20 17.82 -26.59
CA ASP A 8 6.54 18.28 -25.36
C ASP A 8 5.41 17.32 -24.96
N ALA A 9 4.65 16.82 -25.94
CA ALA A 9 3.65 15.78 -25.70
C ALA A 9 4.29 14.47 -25.18
N LEU A 10 5.42 14.06 -25.76
CA LEU A 10 6.19 12.90 -25.28
C LEU A 10 6.73 13.11 -23.86
N ALA A 11 7.27 14.29 -23.54
CA ALA A 11 7.76 14.63 -22.22
C ALA A 11 6.64 14.59 -21.16
N LYS A 12 5.47 15.17 -21.47
CA LYS A 12 4.27 15.11 -20.61
C LYS A 12 3.81 13.68 -20.38
N THR A 13 3.81 12.85 -21.43
CA THR A 13 3.42 11.43 -21.34
C THR A 13 4.38 10.64 -20.46
N ARG A 14 5.69 10.84 -20.62
CA ARG A 14 6.72 10.23 -19.76
C ARG A 14 6.55 10.65 -18.30
N GLN A 15 6.26 11.93 -18.03
CA GLN A 15 6.03 12.41 -16.67
C GLN A 15 4.79 11.77 -16.04
N ARG A 16 3.67 11.70 -16.77
CA ARG A 16 2.45 11.03 -16.32
C ARG A 16 2.68 9.55 -16.00
N SER A 17 3.38 8.82 -16.87
CA SER A 17 3.75 7.42 -16.62
C SER A 17 4.58 7.25 -15.34
N ARG A 18 5.59 8.10 -15.12
CA ARG A 18 6.41 8.07 -13.89
C ARG A 18 5.61 8.41 -12.64
N GLN A 19 4.63 9.30 -12.75
CA GLN A 19 3.74 9.61 -11.63
C GLN A 19 2.82 8.42 -11.33
N TYR A 20 2.20 7.83 -12.35
CA TYR A 20 1.34 6.66 -12.20
C TYR A 20 2.08 5.48 -11.57
N ARG A 21 3.30 5.16 -12.04
CA ARG A 21 4.14 4.12 -11.44
C ARG A 21 4.41 4.38 -9.96
N ARG A 22 4.80 5.61 -9.60
CA ARG A 22 5.03 5.97 -8.19
C ARG A 22 3.78 5.83 -7.33
N HIS A 23 2.60 6.06 -7.89
CA HIS A 23 1.34 5.82 -7.17
C HIS A 23 1.09 4.34 -6.94
N LEU A 24 1.31 3.49 -7.94
CA LEU A 24 1.15 2.04 -7.78
C LEU A 24 2.15 1.47 -6.79
N ASP A 25 3.43 1.88 -6.87
CA ASP A 25 4.46 1.50 -5.91
C ASP A 25 4.03 1.88 -4.48
N PHE A 26 3.50 3.11 -4.29
CA PHE A 26 2.98 3.55 -3.00
C PHE A 26 1.80 2.71 -2.51
N LEU A 27 0.84 2.38 -3.39
CA LEU A 27 -0.32 1.58 -3.02
C LEU A 27 0.09 0.15 -2.64
N ALA A 28 1.02 -0.46 -3.37
CA ALA A 28 1.55 -1.78 -3.05
C ALA A 28 2.22 -1.79 -1.67
N ASP A 29 3.17 -0.88 -1.42
CA ASP A 29 3.93 -0.84 -0.17
C ASP A 29 3.04 -0.58 1.06
N ASN A 30 2.10 0.38 0.96
CA ASN A 30 1.35 0.88 2.12
C ASN A 30 0.04 0.13 2.36
N TYR A 31 -0.56 -0.47 1.32
CA TYR A 31 -1.86 -1.11 1.47
C TYR A 31 -1.84 -2.61 1.29
N VAL A 32 -0.94 -3.14 0.46
CA VAL A 32 -0.86 -4.58 0.20
C VAL A 32 0.17 -5.20 1.14
N ASP A 33 1.43 -4.78 1.04
CA ASP A 33 2.53 -5.36 1.80
C ASP A 33 2.33 -5.17 3.30
N GLN A 34 1.85 -3.99 3.72
CA GLN A 34 1.54 -3.72 5.12
C GLN A 34 0.44 -4.66 5.67
N ALA A 35 -0.64 -4.87 4.90
CA ALA A 35 -1.73 -5.76 5.30
C ALA A 35 -1.26 -7.22 5.36
N LEU A 36 -0.52 -7.69 4.36
CA LEU A 36 0.02 -9.05 4.31
C LEU A 36 0.97 -9.32 5.48
N VAL A 37 1.91 -8.40 5.75
CA VAL A 37 2.86 -8.55 6.86
C VAL A 37 2.11 -8.63 8.19
N LYS A 38 1.21 -7.70 8.48
CA LYS A 38 0.51 -7.67 9.77
C LYS A 38 -0.43 -8.86 9.96
N ALA A 39 -1.14 -9.28 8.91
CA ALA A 39 -1.95 -10.48 8.92
C ALA A 39 -1.09 -11.72 9.21
N ALA A 40 0.09 -11.84 8.59
CA ALA A 40 0.99 -12.96 8.85
C ALA A 40 1.53 -12.98 10.29
N ILE A 41 1.82 -11.81 10.89
CA ILE A 41 2.23 -11.75 12.31
C ILE A 41 1.06 -12.08 13.24
N LEU A 42 -0.18 -11.72 12.90
CA LEU A 42 -1.36 -12.15 13.65
C LEU A 42 -1.55 -13.67 13.58
N ALA A 43 -1.26 -14.28 12.42
CA ALA A 43 -1.24 -15.73 12.23
C ALA A 43 -0.06 -16.44 12.91
N GLY A 44 0.83 -15.72 13.61
CA GLY A 44 1.90 -16.28 14.42
C GLY A 44 3.22 -16.52 13.67
N LEU A 45 3.36 -16.05 12.43
CA LEU A 45 4.61 -16.20 11.68
C LEU A 45 5.71 -15.27 12.22
N SER A 46 6.94 -15.78 12.27
CA SER A 46 8.11 -14.97 12.58
C SER A 46 8.47 -14.04 11.41
N GLN A 47 9.18 -12.94 11.70
CA GLN A 47 9.62 -12.01 10.65
C GLN A 47 10.51 -12.67 9.58
N THR A 48 11.24 -13.74 9.93
CA THR A 48 12.09 -14.48 9.00
C THR A 48 11.24 -15.30 8.02
N GLU A 49 10.19 -15.96 8.52
CA GLU A 49 9.25 -16.72 7.69
C GLU A 49 8.49 -15.79 6.74
N ILE A 50 8.04 -14.64 7.24
CA ILE A 50 7.36 -13.62 6.44
C ILE A 50 8.28 -13.07 5.35
N ALA A 51 9.53 -12.72 5.69
CA ALA A 51 10.52 -12.24 4.73
C ALA A 51 10.73 -13.23 3.58
N LYS A 52 10.85 -14.52 3.92
CA LYS A 52 11.00 -15.60 2.94
C LYS A 52 9.74 -15.78 2.08
N ALA A 53 8.56 -15.81 2.70
CA ALA A 53 7.29 -16.05 2.01
C ALA A 53 6.91 -14.92 1.05
N LEU A 54 7.16 -13.68 1.45
CA LEU A 54 6.80 -12.48 0.67
C LEU A 54 7.96 -11.95 -0.19
N GLY A 55 9.10 -12.63 -0.21
CA GLY A 55 10.25 -12.22 -1.03
C GLY A 55 10.83 -10.85 -0.66
N MET A 56 10.69 -10.43 0.60
CA MET A 56 11.14 -9.12 1.09
C MET A 56 12.22 -9.24 2.15
N SER A 57 12.98 -8.17 2.39
CA SER A 57 14.00 -8.19 3.44
C SER A 57 13.36 -8.19 4.83
N LYS A 58 14.04 -8.78 5.83
CA LYS A 58 13.58 -8.70 7.24
C LYS A 58 13.44 -7.25 7.72
N LYS A 59 14.28 -6.34 7.22
CA LYS A 59 14.17 -4.90 7.49
C LYS A 59 12.83 -4.35 6.97
N THR A 60 12.46 -4.70 5.75
CA THR A 60 11.18 -4.33 5.12
C THR A 60 9.99 -4.86 5.93
N VAL A 61 10.01 -6.15 6.32
CA VAL A 61 8.99 -6.73 7.21
C VAL A 61 8.87 -5.93 8.50
N ASN A 62 9.99 -5.64 9.16
CA ASN A 62 9.99 -4.88 10.41
C ASN A 62 9.48 -3.44 10.22
N THR A 63 9.76 -2.81 9.08
CA THR A 63 9.19 -1.50 8.74
C THR A 63 7.67 -1.57 8.62
N HIS A 64 7.12 -2.50 7.84
CA HIS A 64 5.67 -2.65 7.69
C HIS A 64 4.97 -3.02 8.99
N ALA A 65 5.60 -3.87 9.81
CA ALA A 65 5.08 -4.30 11.10
C ALA A 65 5.00 -3.18 12.16
N ARG A 66 5.82 -2.13 12.02
CA ARG A 66 5.90 -1.01 12.99
C ARG A 66 5.18 0.25 12.53
N TYR A 67 4.96 0.38 11.23
CA TYR A 67 4.27 1.54 10.70
C TYR A 67 2.76 1.37 10.94
N PRO A 68 2.05 2.38 11.47
CA PRO A 68 0.60 2.30 11.58
C PRO A 68 -0.04 2.26 10.20
N TRP A 69 -1.17 1.58 10.09
CA TRP A 69 -2.05 1.61 8.94
C TRP A 69 -2.57 3.02 8.81
N ARG A 70 -1.99 3.74 7.86
CA ARG A 70 -2.41 5.08 7.51
C ARG A 70 -3.24 4.95 6.24
N PRO A 71 -4.58 5.01 6.30
CA PRO A 71 -5.34 5.43 5.13
C PRO A 71 -5.10 6.94 4.97
N TYR A 72 -3.87 7.34 4.65
CA TYR A 72 -3.49 8.76 4.71
C TYR A 72 -2.83 9.23 3.42
N ALA A 73 -3.71 9.35 2.43
CA ALA A 73 -3.68 10.44 1.45
C ALA A 73 -3.97 11.82 2.09
N ALA A 74 -4.65 11.87 3.24
CA ALA A 74 -5.23 13.09 3.79
C ALA A 74 -4.22 14.12 4.36
N GLY A 75 -2.93 13.79 4.47
CA GLY A 75 -1.93 14.67 5.12
C GLY A 75 -0.96 15.38 4.20
N LYS A 76 -0.90 15.01 2.92
CA LYS A 76 0.13 15.51 2.00
C LYS A 76 -0.42 16.11 0.70
N GLY A 77 -1.73 16.33 0.61
CA GLY A 77 -2.36 16.94 -0.57
C GLY A 77 -2.12 16.15 -1.87
N MET A 78 -1.88 14.83 -1.76
CA MET A 78 -1.77 13.96 -2.92
C MET A 78 -3.18 13.53 -3.33
N ASN A 79 -3.60 13.93 -4.53
CA ASN A 79 -4.72 13.29 -5.23
C ASN A 79 -4.30 11.84 -5.53
N LEU A 80 -4.69 10.92 -4.66
CA LEU A 80 -4.57 9.50 -4.96
C LEU A 80 -5.64 9.13 -6.00
N PRO A 81 -5.30 8.28 -6.99
CA PRO A 81 -6.32 7.64 -7.81
C PRO A 81 -7.23 6.79 -6.94
N ASP A 82 -8.43 6.49 -7.44
CA ASP A 82 -9.38 5.59 -6.81
C ASP A 82 -8.68 4.29 -6.39
N SER A 83 -8.49 4.14 -5.08
CA SER A 83 -7.78 3.04 -4.49
C SER A 83 -8.64 1.77 -4.43
N ASP A 84 -9.96 1.91 -4.54
CA ASP A 84 -10.90 0.80 -4.40
C ASP A 84 -10.81 -0.14 -5.59
N ALA A 85 -10.63 0.40 -6.80
CA ALA A 85 -10.35 -0.40 -7.99
C ALA A 85 -9.05 -1.19 -7.86
N PHE A 86 -8.00 -0.59 -7.31
CA PHE A 86 -6.73 -1.26 -7.07
C PHE A 86 -6.87 -2.35 -5.99
N TYR A 87 -7.58 -2.08 -4.89
CA TYR A 87 -7.80 -3.07 -3.84
C TYR A 87 -8.65 -4.24 -4.32
N ARG A 88 -9.74 -3.97 -5.05
CA ARG A 88 -10.55 -5.02 -5.65
C ARG A 88 -9.73 -5.89 -6.60
N PHE A 89 -8.83 -5.29 -7.38
CA PHE A 89 -7.92 -6.03 -8.24
C PHE A 89 -6.98 -6.95 -7.43
N VAL A 90 -6.40 -6.46 -6.33
CA VAL A 90 -5.46 -7.23 -5.50
C VAL A 90 -6.16 -8.33 -4.69
N TRP A 91 -7.29 -8.02 -4.07
CA TRP A 91 -8.00 -8.90 -3.13
C TRP A 91 -9.16 -9.68 -3.77
N GLY A 92 -9.41 -9.47 -5.07
CA GLY A 92 -10.46 -10.13 -5.85
C GLY A 92 -11.88 -9.66 -5.58
N SER A 93 -12.14 -8.92 -4.50
CA SER A 93 -13.47 -8.38 -4.15
C SER A 93 -13.37 -7.20 -3.18
N ASP A 94 -14.45 -6.43 -3.05
CA ASP A 94 -14.56 -5.36 -2.06
C ASP A 94 -14.56 -5.92 -0.63
N THR A 95 -15.21 -7.06 -0.40
CA THR A 95 -15.21 -7.74 0.90
C THR A 95 -13.81 -8.20 1.29
N GLY A 96 -13.08 -8.85 0.37
CA GLY A 96 -11.71 -9.28 0.63
C GLY A 96 -10.77 -8.12 0.93
N ALA A 97 -10.96 -6.99 0.25
CA ALA A 97 -10.24 -5.76 0.55
C ALA A 97 -10.59 -5.23 1.96
N ALA A 98 -11.88 -5.16 2.30
CA ALA A 98 -12.33 -4.71 3.60
C ALA A 98 -11.79 -5.58 4.75
N ASP A 99 -11.78 -6.91 4.58
CA ASP A 99 -11.28 -7.86 5.56
C ASP A 99 -9.77 -7.73 5.78
N ALA A 100 -8.99 -7.56 4.71
CA ALA A 100 -7.55 -7.33 4.80
C ALA A 100 -7.23 -6.03 5.55
N ILE A 101 -7.97 -4.96 5.24
CA ILE A 101 -7.84 -3.65 5.92
C ILE A 101 -8.23 -3.78 7.40
N ALA A 102 -9.32 -4.47 7.70
CA ALA A 102 -9.79 -4.66 9.07
C ALA A 102 -8.75 -5.43 9.92
N THR A 103 -8.19 -6.51 9.37
CA THR A 103 -7.13 -7.31 10.00
C THR A 103 -5.89 -6.47 10.29
N CYS A 104 -5.50 -5.63 9.32
CA CYS A 104 -4.37 -4.72 9.47
C CYS A 104 -4.59 -3.70 10.59
N LYS A 105 -5.77 -3.07 10.63
CA LYS A 105 -6.18 -2.14 11.69
C LYS A 105 -6.28 -2.82 13.06
N GLN A 106 -6.70 -4.09 13.10
CA GLN A 106 -6.72 -4.89 14.33
C GLN A 106 -5.31 -5.05 14.90
N TYR A 107 -4.34 -5.47 14.07
CA TYR A 107 -2.95 -5.58 14.50
C TYR A 107 -2.44 -4.27 15.12
N ASP A 108 -2.73 -3.13 14.48
CA ASP A 108 -2.26 -1.84 14.97
C ASP A 108 -2.83 -1.48 16.33
N ARG A 109 -4.14 -1.73 16.51
CA ARG A 109 -4.82 -1.50 17.77
C ARG A 109 -4.26 -2.37 18.90
N GLU A 110 -3.94 -3.63 18.60
CA GLU A 110 -3.48 -4.59 19.59
C GLU A 110 -1.99 -4.50 19.91
N ARG A 111 -1.17 -4.02 18.97
CA ARG A 111 0.29 -4.16 19.04
C ARG A 111 1.10 -2.89 18.83
N LEU A 112 0.50 -1.80 18.34
CA LEU A 112 1.23 -0.54 18.15
C LEU A 112 0.92 0.54 19.19
N ASP A 113 0.10 0.27 20.21
CA ASP A 113 -0.22 1.21 21.30
C ASP A 113 -0.53 2.64 20.80
N PHE A 114 -1.24 2.73 19.66
CA PHE A 114 -1.73 4.00 19.14
C PHE A 114 -3.14 4.25 19.68
N GLU A 115 -3.31 5.34 20.42
CA GLU A 115 -4.63 5.93 20.66
C GLU A 115 -5.27 6.23 19.30
N PHE A 116 -6.20 5.38 18.87
CA PHE A 116 -7.14 5.73 17.80
C PHE A 116 -8.13 6.74 18.39
N THR A 117 -7.67 7.96 18.65
CA THR A 117 -8.59 9.09 18.82
C THR A 117 -9.27 9.24 17.48
N ALA A 118 -10.59 9.04 17.48
CA ALA A 118 -11.45 9.13 16.32
C ALA A 118 -11.07 10.36 15.50
N ILE A 119 -10.65 10.14 14.25
CA ILE A 119 -10.73 11.19 13.23
C ILE A 119 -12.22 11.24 12.88
N GLU A 120 -12.95 12.08 13.60
CA GLU A 120 -14.28 12.59 13.21
C GLU A 120 -14.19 13.41 11.92
#